data_AF-A0A967WS08-F1
#
_entry.id   AF-A0A967WS08-F1
#
_cell.length_a   1.000
_cell.length_b   1.000
_cell.length_c   1.000
_cell.angle_alpha   90.00
_cell.angle_beta   90.00
_cell.angle_gamma   90.00
#
_symmetry.space_group_name_H-M   'P 1'
#
loop_
_entity.id
_entity.type
_entity.pdbx_description
1 polymer ?
#
loop_
_entity_poly.entity_id
_entity_poly.type
_entity_poly.pdbx_seq_one_letter_code
_entity_poly.pdbx_strand_id
1 'polypeptide(L)'
;MGWIYLGVALLSAAALAFEVTLTRLFSVTQWYHFAFLAVSVALLGYGASGTALSLVPRWVKLPTARRASVFATLFALSVLGAYLGLNHLPFDSYRIAWERSQLLYLLLYYLALTAPFFFSGLVTGMLLAAHPGHAARLYAANLLGSAV
;
A
#
# COMPACT_ATOMS: atom_id res chain seq x y z
N MET A 1 -9.63 -15.72 -15.96
CA MET A 1 -9.36 -14.28 -15.73
C MET A 1 -10.38 -13.57 -14.86
N GLY A 2 -11.67 -13.97 -14.83
CA GLY A 2 -12.69 -13.34 -13.96
C GLY A 2 -12.24 -13.16 -12.50
N TRP A 3 -11.69 -14.21 -11.89
CA TRP A 3 -11.14 -14.17 -10.52
C TRP A 3 -10.00 -13.17 -10.32
N ILE A 4 -9.19 -12.90 -11.36
CA ILE A 4 -8.09 -11.92 -11.27
C ILE A 4 -8.68 -10.51 -11.26
N TYR A 5 -9.68 -10.22 -12.09
CA TYR A 5 -10.36 -8.93 -12.07
C TYR A 5 -11.05 -8.66 -10.73
N LEU A 6 -11.76 -9.65 -10.19
CA LEU A 6 -12.37 -9.54 -8.88
C LEU A 6 -11.33 -9.34 -7.77
N GLY A 7 -10.21 -10.08 -7.83
CA GLY A 7 -9.12 -9.93 -6.88
C GLY A 7 -8.47 -8.55 -6.92
N VAL A 8 -8.26 -7.99 -8.12
CA VAL A 8 -7.76 -6.62 -8.29
C VAL A 8 -8.76 -5.61 -7.74
N ALA A 9 -10.05 -5.72 -8.08
CA ALA A 9 -11.06 -4.82 -7.57
C ALA A 9 -11.14 -4.82 -6.03
N LEU A 10 -11.14 -6.00 -5.40
CA LEU A 10 -11.14 -6.13 -3.94
C LEU A 10 -9.86 -5.57 -3.31
N LEU A 11 -8.70 -5.82 -3.92
CA LEU A 11 -7.42 -5.28 -3.44
C LEU A 11 -7.39 -3.75 -3.51
N SER A 12 -7.86 -3.17 -4.62
CA SER A 12 -7.92 -1.71 -4.81
C SER A 12 -8.91 -1.06 -3.86
N ALA A 13 -10.07 -1.68 -3.63
CA ALA A 13 -11.04 -1.24 -2.63
C ALA A 13 -10.42 -1.25 -1.22
N ALA A 14 -9.74 -2.33 -0.85
CA ALA A 14 -9.08 -2.45 0.46
C ALA A 14 -7.93 -1.44 0.63
N ALA A 15 -7.12 -1.24 -0.41
CA ALA A 15 -6.01 -0.28 -0.37
C ALA A 15 -6.52 1.16 -0.22
N LEU A 16 -7.58 1.54 -0.95
CA LEU A 16 -8.17 2.87 -0.82
C LEU A 16 -8.90 3.04 0.52
N ALA A 17 -9.66 2.04 0.97
CA ALA A 17 -10.30 2.08 2.29
C ALA A 17 -9.26 2.24 3.41
N PHE A 18 -8.09 1.60 3.28
CA PHE A 18 -6.97 1.77 4.20
C PHE A 18 -6.40 3.20 4.15
N GLU A 19 -6.19 3.77 2.96
CA GLU A 19 -5.74 5.16 2.80
C GLU A 19 -6.72 6.17 3.43
N VAL A 20 -8.02 6.02 3.16
CA VAL A 20 -9.08 6.88 3.73
C VAL A 20 -9.15 6.72 5.26
N THR A 21 -9.00 5.50 5.77
CA THR A 21 -8.97 5.27 7.21
C THR A 21 -7.73 5.91 7.86
N LEU A 22 -6.57 5.82 7.21
CA LEU A 22 -5.34 6.46 7.67
C LEU A 22 -5.45 7.99 7.71
N THR A 23 -6.00 8.62 6.66
CA THR A 23 -6.17 10.09 6.66
C THR A 23 -7.03 10.56 7.83
N ARG A 24 -8.11 9.83 8.15
CA ARG A 24 -8.96 10.11 9.32
C ARG A 24 -8.22 9.87 10.63
N LEU A 25 -7.53 8.74 10.74
CA LEU A 25 -6.78 8.38 11.95
C LEU A 25 -5.70 9.42 12.26
N PHE A 26 -4.95 9.86 11.25
CA PHE A 26 -3.94 10.91 11.39
C PHE A 26 -4.53 12.27 11.73
N SER A 27 -5.64 12.64 11.11
CA SER A 27 -6.33 13.89 11.42
C SER A 27 -6.74 13.96 12.89
N VAL A 28 -7.22 12.84 13.46
CA VAL A 28 -7.64 12.76 14.87
C VAL A 28 -6.45 12.64 15.84
N THR A 29 -5.43 11.85 15.50
CA THR A 29 -4.36 11.50 16.46
C THR A 29 -3.15 12.45 16.42
N GLN A 30 -2.80 13.00 15.26
CA GLN A 30 -1.56 13.74 15.02
C GLN A 30 -1.79 15.13 14.40
N TRP A 31 -3.04 15.62 14.42
CA TRP A 31 -3.52 16.86 13.78
C TRP A 31 -3.55 16.83 12.24
N TYR A 32 -4.35 17.72 11.66
CA TYR A 32 -4.64 17.77 10.21
C TYR A 32 -3.40 17.81 9.30
N HIS A 33 -2.29 18.41 9.74
CA HIS A 33 -1.05 18.49 8.96
C HIS A 33 -0.48 17.11 8.61
N PHE A 34 -0.70 16.11 9.46
CA PHE A 34 -0.21 14.75 9.25
C PHE A 34 -1.14 13.92 8.35
N ALA A 35 -2.35 14.38 8.04
CA ALA A 35 -3.26 13.68 7.14
C ALA A 35 -2.68 13.53 5.71
N PHE A 36 -1.91 14.52 5.25
CA PHE A 36 -1.22 14.47 3.95
C PHE A 36 -0.16 13.36 3.87
N LEU A 37 0.36 12.90 5.01
CA LEU A 37 1.34 11.82 5.03
C LEU A 37 0.74 10.50 4.53
N ALA A 38 -0.57 10.28 4.71
CA ALA A 38 -1.22 9.08 4.19
C ALA A 38 -1.05 8.97 2.67
N VAL A 39 -1.26 10.08 1.94
CA VAL A 39 -1.07 10.15 0.49
C VAL A 39 0.41 9.97 0.13
N SER A 40 1.33 10.62 0.86
CA SER A 40 2.77 10.48 0.61
C SER A 40 3.26 9.05 0.78
N VAL A 41 2.79 8.35 1.82
CA VAL A 41 3.10 6.95 2.08
C VAL A 41 2.53 6.04 1.00
N ALA A 42 1.29 6.30 0.56
CA ALA A 42 0.68 5.56 -0.53
C ALA A 42 1.51 5.70 -1.82
N LEU A 43 1.84 6.93 -2.21
CA LEU A 43 2.67 7.23 -3.38
C LEU A 43 4.07 6.60 -3.26
N LEU A 44 4.70 6.66 -2.09
CA LEU A 44 5.99 6.02 -1.83
C LEU A 44 5.91 4.50 -2.01
N GLY A 45 4.87 3.85 -1.49
CA GLY A 45 4.67 2.41 -1.61
C GLY A 45 4.45 1.99 -3.07
N TYR A 46 3.54 2.66 -3.78
CA TYR A 46 3.32 2.40 -5.20
C TYR A 46 4.57 2.69 -6.04
N GLY A 47 5.29 3.79 -5.77
CA GLY A 47 6.54 4.13 -6.45
C GLY A 47 7.63 3.07 -6.24
N ALA A 48 7.87 2.68 -4.99
CA ALA A 48 8.83 1.63 -4.63
C ALA A 48 8.47 0.29 -5.28
N SER A 49 7.19 -0.05 -5.37
CA SER A 49 6.73 -1.28 -6.04
C SER A 49 7.04 -1.28 -7.54
N GLY A 50 6.87 -0.14 -8.21
CA GLY A 50 7.21 0.03 -9.63
C GLY A 50 8.73 -0.09 -9.87
N THR A 51 9.54 0.51 -8.99
CA THR A 51 11.01 0.35 -9.03
C THR A 51 11.41 -1.11 -8.83
N ALA A 52 10.81 -1.80 -7.85
CA ALA A 52 11.11 -3.21 -7.58
C ALA A 52 10.76 -4.12 -8.77
N LEU A 53 9.61 -3.89 -9.43
CA LEU A 53 9.22 -4.62 -10.64
C LEU A 53 10.18 -4.37 -11.81
N SER A 54 10.67 -3.14 -11.95
CA SER A 54 11.62 -2.75 -13.00
C SER A 54 12.99 -3.42 -12.81
N LEU A 55 13.45 -3.52 -11.56
CA LEU A 55 14.71 -4.20 -11.21
C LEU A 55 14.61 -5.73 -11.25
N VAL A 56 13.40 -6.29 -11.12
CA VAL A 56 13.19 -7.73 -11.02
C VAL A 56 12.19 -8.23 -12.09
N PRO A 57 12.58 -8.25 -13.39
CA PRO A 57 11.68 -8.61 -14.50
C PRO A 57 11.09 -10.02 -14.38
N ARG A 58 11.79 -10.92 -13.66
CA ARG A 58 11.32 -12.29 -13.41
C ARG A 58 9.95 -12.33 -12.71
N TRP A 59 9.58 -11.31 -11.94
CA TRP A 59 8.30 -11.27 -11.24
C TRP A 59 7.10 -11.12 -12.19
N VAL A 60 7.30 -10.47 -13.33
CA VAL A 60 6.27 -10.24 -14.37
C VAL A 60 6.07 -11.46 -15.28
N LYS A 61 7.00 -12.43 -15.28
CA LYS A 61 6.86 -13.66 -16.08
C LYS A 61 5.66 -14.51 -15.63
N LEU A 62 4.87 -14.97 -16.60
CA LEU A 62 3.76 -15.89 -16.37
C LEU A 62 4.26 -17.25 -15.85
N PRO A 63 3.48 -17.95 -15.02
CA PRO A 63 2.17 -17.56 -14.49
C PRO A 63 2.27 -16.60 -13.29
N THR A 64 1.54 -15.48 -13.34
CA THR A 64 1.57 -14.44 -12.29
C THR A 64 0.52 -14.60 -11.20
N ALA A 65 -0.51 -15.44 -11.41
CA ALA A 65 -1.63 -15.61 -10.47
C ALA A 65 -1.18 -16.04 -9.06
N ARG A 66 -0.31 -17.07 -8.94
CA ARG A 66 0.19 -17.53 -7.64
C ARG A 66 0.97 -16.44 -6.90
N ARG A 67 1.80 -15.68 -7.63
CA ARG A 67 2.57 -14.56 -7.03
C ARG A 67 1.66 -13.42 -6.61
N ALA A 68 0.63 -13.12 -7.41
CA ALA A 68 -0.36 -12.10 -7.08
C ALA A 68 -1.09 -12.48 -5.79
N SER A 69 -1.49 -13.75 -5.61
CA SER A 69 -2.08 -14.23 -4.37
C SER A 69 -1.13 -14.10 -3.18
N VAL A 70 0.15 -14.45 -3.33
CA VAL A 70 1.15 -14.30 -2.25
C VAL A 70 1.36 -12.83 -1.87
N PHE A 71 1.46 -11.93 -2.84
CA PHE A 71 1.59 -10.50 -2.54
C PHE A 71 0.29 -9.91 -1.96
N ALA A 72 -0.89 -10.41 -2.37
CA ALA A 72 -2.16 -10.01 -1.78
C ALA A 72 -2.32 -10.50 -0.32
N THR A 73 -1.82 -11.69 0.02
CA THR A 73 -1.78 -12.13 1.43
C THR A 73 -0.77 -11.33 2.23
N LEU A 74 0.39 -11.00 1.66
CA LEU A 74 1.37 -10.11 2.28
C LEU A 74 0.80 -8.69 2.49
N PHE A 75 -0.02 -8.18 1.56
CA PHE A 75 -0.77 -6.95 1.75
C PHE A 75 -1.64 -7.03 3.01
N ALA A 76 -2.50 -8.03 3.13
CA ALA A 76 -3.37 -8.18 4.29
C ALA A 76 -2.58 -8.30 5.61
N LEU A 77 -1.50 -9.10 5.62
CA LEU A 77 -0.62 -9.23 6.78
C LEU A 77 0.10 -7.92 7.12
N SER A 78 0.51 -7.15 6.12
CA SER A 78 1.17 -5.87 6.32
C SER A 78 0.21 -4.80 6.84
N VAL A 79 -1.09 -4.84 6.50
CA VAL A 79 -2.10 -3.96 7.09
C VAL A 79 -2.24 -4.25 8.58
N LEU A 80 -2.32 -5.54 8.96
CA LEU A 80 -2.35 -5.95 10.36
C LEU A 80 -1.05 -5.56 11.10
N GLY A 81 0.10 -5.81 10.48
CA GLY A 81 1.40 -5.45 11.03
C GLY A 81 1.58 -3.94 11.20
N ALA A 82 1.09 -3.15 10.25
CA ALA A 82 1.07 -1.70 10.35
C ALA A 82 0.18 -1.27 11.51
N TYR A 83 -1.05 -1.78 11.62
CA TYR A 83 -1.95 -1.46 12.73
C TYR A 83 -1.33 -1.78 14.09
N LEU A 84 -0.72 -2.96 14.27
CA LEU A 84 -0.06 -3.34 15.51
C LEU A 84 1.16 -2.47 15.80
N GLY A 85 1.99 -2.22 14.79
CA GLY A 85 3.15 -1.34 14.92
C GLY A 85 2.76 0.07 15.33
N LEU A 86 1.69 0.61 14.73
CA LEU A 86 1.16 1.94 15.06
C LEU A 86 0.66 2.05 16.51
N ASN A 87 0.10 0.97 17.07
CA ASN A 87 -0.37 0.94 18.46
C ASN A 87 0.77 0.77 19.48
N HIS A 88 1.87 0.12 19.11
CA HIS A 88 3.00 -0.12 20.00
C HIS A 88 4.08 0.97 19.96
N LEU A 89 4.11 1.78 18.90
CA LEU A 89 5.07 2.87 18.76
C LEU A 89 4.60 4.10 19.56
N PRO A 90 5.32 4.55 20.60
CA PRO A 90 4.97 5.72 21.39
C PRO A 90 5.39 7.01 20.65
N PHE A 91 4.83 7.21 19.46
CA PHE A 91 5.11 8.38 18.63
C PHE A 91 4.28 9.58 19.10
N ASP A 92 4.99 10.64 19.49
CA ASP A 92 4.41 11.91 19.93
C ASP A 92 4.96 13.04 19.08
N SER A 93 4.12 13.63 18.23
CA SER A 93 4.51 14.72 17.32
C SER A 93 5.06 15.95 18.04
N TYR A 94 4.61 16.24 19.27
CA TYR A 94 5.09 17.40 20.02
C TYR A 94 6.54 17.23 20.51
N ARG A 95 6.97 15.99 20.71
CA ARG A 95 8.31 15.68 21.20
C ARG A 95 9.37 15.67 20.10
N ILE A 96 8.99 15.69 18.83
CA ILE A 96 9.93 15.68 17.69
C ILE A 96 10.95 16.81 17.76
N ALA A 97 10.54 18.00 18.20
CA ALA A 97 11.42 19.16 18.27
C ALA A 97 12.50 19.03 19.39
N TRP A 98 12.27 18.18 20.39
CA TRP A 98 13.14 18.02 21.56
C TRP A 98 13.89 16.68 21.60
N GLU A 99 13.30 15.61 21.07
CA GLU A 99 13.84 14.24 21.12
C GLU A 99 14.12 13.69 19.72
N ARG A 100 15.41 13.50 19.39
CA ARG A 100 15.81 12.90 18.11
C ARG A 100 15.33 11.45 17.92
N SER A 101 15.03 10.73 19.00
CA SER A 101 14.44 9.38 18.95
C SER A 101 13.08 9.37 18.27
N GLN A 102 12.31 10.47 18.35
CA GLN A 102 11.01 10.60 17.68
C GLN A 102 11.12 10.62 16.16
N LEU A 103 12.26 11.08 15.59
CA LEU A 103 12.52 10.96 14.15
C LEU A 103 12.65 9.50 13.72
N LEU A 104 13.26 8.66 14.55
CA LEU A 104 13.33 7.21 14.28
C LEU A 104 11.94 6.58 14.37
N TYR A 105 11.12 6.95 15.35
CA TYR A 105 9.74 6.46 15.42
C TYR A 105 8.90 6.91 14.23
N LEU A 106 9.05 8.16 13.78
CA LEU A 106 8.39 8.66 12.57
C LEU A 106 8.81 7.85 11.33
N LEU A 107 10.11 7.57 11.18
CA LEU A 107 10.62 6.76 10.08
C LEU A 107 10.04 5.35 10.11
N LEU A 108 10.00 4.71 11.29
CA LEU A 108 9.40 3.39 11.48
C LEU A 108 7.91 3.40 11.16
N TYR A 109 7.19 4.45 11.56
CA TYR A 109 5.79 4.68 11.21
C TYR A 109 5.61 4.71 9.69
N TYR A 110 6.44 5.49 9.00
CA TYR A 110 6.44 5.63 7.55
C TYR A 110 6.69 4.30 6.85
N LEU A 111 7.72 3.57 7.27
CA LEU A 111 8.08 2.28 6.68
C LEU A 111 6.98 1.24 6.89
N ALA A 112 6.42 1.16 8.10
CA ALA A 112 5.34 0.24 8.43
C ALA A 112 4.10 0.48 7.55
N LEU A 113 3.74 1.75 7.34
CA LEU A 113 2.56 2.11 6.54
C LEU A 113 2.79 2.04 5.03
N THR A 114 4.05 2.18 4.59
CA THR A 114 4.42 2.04 3.18
C THR A 114 4.29 0.59 2.72
N ALA A 115 4.51 -0.38 3.62
CA ALA A 115 4.50 -1.80 3.29
C ALA A 115 3.18 -2.30 2.66
N PRO A 116 1.98 -2.00 3.21
CA PRO A 116 0.71 -2.27 2.54
C PRO A 116 0.65 -1.75 1.10
N PHE A 117 0.90 -0.45 0.89
CA PHE A 117 0.82 0.14 -0.44
C PHE A 117 1.84 -0.45 -1.40
N PHE A 118 3.03 -0.82 -0.91
CA PHE A 118 4.04 -1.53 -1.69
C PHE A 118 3.53 -2.87 -2.22
N PHE A 119 2.91 -3.71 -1.37
CA PHE A 119 2.37 -4.99 -1.81
C PHE A 119 1.16 -4.84 -2.73
N SER A 120 0.27 -3.88 -2.46
CA SER A 120 -0.84 -3.55 -3.36
C SER A 120 -0.34 -3.14 -4.75
N GLY A 121 0.67 -2.26 -4.79
CA GLY A 121 1.32 -1.81 -6.01
C GLY A 121 2.04 -2.93 -6.77
N LEU A 122 2.69 -3.86 -6.05
CA LEU A 122 3.32 -5.02 -6.67
C LEU A 122 2.28 -5.91 -7.39
N VAL A 123 1.14 -6.19 -6.78
CA VAL A 123 0.09 -7.02 -7.41
C VAL A 123 -0.45 -6.34 -8.66
N THR A 124 -0.89 -5.08 -8.53
CA THR A 124 -1.50 -4.32 -9.62
C THR A 124 -0.52 -4.09 -10.76
N GLY A 125 0.68 -3.59 -10.46
CA GLY A 125 1.74 -3.36 -11.45
C GLY A 125 2.20 -4.64 -12.15
N MET A 126 2.38 -5.73 -11.42
CA MET A 126 2.77 -7.02 -12.01
C MET A 126 1.69 -7.57 -12.94
N LEU A 127 0.42 -7.48 -12.57
CA LEU A 127 -0.69 -7.99 -13.39
C LEU A 127 -0.87 -7.16 -14.67
N LEU A 128 -0.76 -5.83 -14.57
CA LEU A 128 -0.77 -4.91 -15.71
C LEU A 128 0.40 -5.19 -16.67
N ALA A 129 1.62 -5.33 -16.14
CA ALA A 129 2.80 -5.59 -16.95
C ALA A 129 2.80 -6.99 -17.59
N ALA A 130 2.23 -7.99 -16.92
CA ALA A 130 2.19 -9.37 -17.42
C ALA A 130 1.08 -9.63 -18.44
N HIS A 131 0.04 -8.80 -18.48
CA HIS A 131 -1.12 -8.98 -19.38
C HIS A 131 -1.46 -7.70 -20.16
N PRO A 132 -0.56 -7.21 -21.04
CA PRO A 132 -0.78 -5.97 -21.80
C PRO A 132 -2.07 -6.01 -22.64
N GLY A 133 -2.43 -7.17 -23.22
CA GLY A 133 -3.67 -7.33 -23.99
C GLY A 133 -4.97 -7.22 -23.17
N HIS A 134 -4.90 -7.30 -21.84
CA HIS A 134 -6.05 -7.16 -20.94
C HIS A 134 -5.92 -5.95 -19.99
N ALA A 135 -4.94 -5.07 -20.22
CA ALA A 135 -4.62 -3.95 -19.35
C ALA A 135 -5.83 -3.04 -19.10
N ALA A 136 -6.62 -2.72 -20.15
CA ALA A 136 -7.82 -1.90 -20.01
C ALA A 136 -8.85 -2.49 -19.02
N ARG A 137 -9.08 -3.81 -19.06
CA ARG A 137 -10.01 -4.48 -18.14
C ARG A 137 -9.47 -4.59 -16.72
N LEU A 138 -8.16 -4.85 -16.58
CA LEU A 138 -7.48 -4.83 -15.27
C LEU A 138 -7.55 -3.45 -14.62
N TYR A 139 -7.28 -2.41 -15.41
CA TYR A 139 -7.36 -1.02 -14.97
C TYR A 139 -8.79 -0.62 -14.62
N ALA A 140 -9.78 -1.01 -15.44
CA ALA A 140 -11.20 -0.78 -15.13
C ALA A 140 -11.62 -1.47 -13.82
N ALA A 141 -11.18 -2.71 -13.59
CA ALA A 141 -11.45 -3.41 -12.33
C ALA A 141 -10.79 -2.72 -11.13
N ASN A 142 -9.54 -2.25 -11.27
CA ASN A 142 -8.86 -1.45 -10.25
C ASN A 142 -9.65 -0.16 -9.94
N LEU A 143 -10.08 0.56 -10.97
CA LEU A 143 -10.84 1.81 -10.83
C LEU A 143 -12.18 1.59 -10.14
N LEU A 144 -12.91 0.55 -10.54
CA LEU A 144 -14.20 0.16 -9.94
C LEU A 144 -14.01 -0.24 -8.47
N GLY A 145 -12.94 -0.96 -8.15
CA GLY A 145 -12.59 -1.28 -6.77
C GLY A 145 -12.36 -0.05 -5.91
N SER A 146 -11.54 0.89 -6.41
CA SER A 146 -11.28 2.18 -5.73
C SER A 146 -12.47 3.16 -5.77
N ALA A 147 -13.56 2.86 -6.46
CA ALA A 147 -14.72 3.76 -6.49
C ALA A 147 -15.71 3.52 -5.32
N VAL A 148 -15.52 2.43 -4.57
CA VAL A 148 -16.36 2.02 -3.42
C VAL A 148 -15.91 2.73 -2.15
#